data_AF-A0A2V9NJS2-F1
#
_entry.id   AF-A0A2V9NJS2-F1
#
_cell.length_a   1.000
_cell.length_b   1.000
_cell.length_c   1.000
_cell.angle_alpha   90.00
_cell.angle_beta   90.00
_cell.angle_gamma   90.00
#
_symmetry.space_group_name_H-M   'P 1'
#
loop_
_entity.id
_entity.type
_entity.pdbx_description
1 polymer ?
#
loop_
_entity_poly.entity_id
_entity_poly.type
_entity_poly.pdbx_seq_one_letter_code
_entity_poly.pdbx_strand_id
1 'polypeptide(L)'
;MKRKPYSRRKRTTTKSVLRLPDLEHAKAAVLNNLTSLDAQRGYRHAIDEFVDWYCSEPRLALNRIVVLRYRSHLESRQLAPGTVNLRLGAVRRLAYEAADCGLLSADLAAGIRRVKGV
;
A
#
# COMPACT_ATOMS: atom_id res chain seq x y z
N MET A 1 -32.17 -9.40 38.76
CA MET A 1 -30.91 -9.62 38.01
C MET A 1 -31.07 -9.08 36.59
N LYS A 2 -30.38 -8.00 36.20
CA LYS A 2 -30.52 -7.34 34.89
C LYS A 2 -29.45 -7.86 33.91
N ARG A 3 -29.87 -8.43 32.77
CA ARG A 3 -28.95 -8.85 31.69
C ARG A 3 -28.75 -7.70 30.69
N LYS A 4 -27.50 -7.30 30.48
CA LYS A 4 -27.04 -6.25 29.55
C LYS A 4 -26.94 -6.84 28.14
N PRO A 5 -27.53 -6.24 27.09
CA PRO A 5 -27.35 -6.72 25.72
C PRO A 5 -26.02 -6.22 25.15
N TYR A 6 -25.17 -7.15 24.70
CA TYR A 6 -23.95 -6.84 23.97
C TYR A 6 -24.32 -6.47 22.52
N SER A 7 -24.18 -5.19 22.18
CA SER A 7 -24.34 -4.73 20.79
C SER A 7 -23.19 -5.25 19.93
N ARG A 8 -23.44 -6.29 19.13
CA ARG A 8 -22.56 -6.70 18.03
C ARG A 8 -22.69 -5.68 16.91
N ARG A 9 -21.83 -4.66 16.92
CA ARG A 9 -21.57 -3.81 15.74
C ARG A 9 -21.04 -4.70 14.61
N LYS A 10 -21.89 -5.09 13.66
CA LYS A 10 -21.47 -5.64 12.38
C LYS A 10 -20.72 -4.53 11.63
N ARG A 11 -19.38 -4.50 11.73
CA ARG A 11 -18.54 -3.79 10.74
C ARG A 11 -18.59 -4.61 9.46
N THR A 12 -19.53 -4.29 8.58
CA THR A 12 -19.42 -4.64 7.17
C THR A 12 -18.23 -3.88 6.61
N THR A 13 -17.05 -4.51 6.63
CA THR A 13 -15.88 -4.04 5.89
C THR A 13 -16.17 -4.26 4.42
N THR A 14 -16.86 -3.32 3.79
CA THR A 14 -16.87 -3.19 2.34
C THR A 14 -15.40 -3.06 1.93
N LYS A 15 -14.92 -4.01 1.13
CA LYS A 15 -13.57 -3.97 0.57
C LYS A 15 -13.52 -2.72 -0.32
N SER A 16 -13.03 -1.60 0.19
CA SER A 16 -12.79 -0.42 -0.63
C SER A 16 -11.68 -0.80 -1.62
N VAL A 17 -12.09 -1.06 -2.85
CA VAL A 17 -11.14 -1.16 -3.95
C VAL A 17 -10.66 0.27 -4.16
N LEU A 18 -9.44 0.57 -3.70
CA LEU A 18 -8.78 1.84 -4.00
C LEU A 18 -8.84 2.08 -5.50
N ARG A 19 -9.45 3.19 -5.89
CA ARG A 19 -9.54 3.60 -7.29
C ARG A 19 -8.22 4.27 -7.69
N LEU A 20 -7.93 4.32 -8.99
CA LEU A 20 -6.72 4.96 -9.51
C LEU A 20 -6.55 6.43 -9.02
N PRO A 21 -7.61 7.27 -8.95
CA PRO A 21 -7.49 8.63 -8.43
C PRO A 21 -7.08 8.70 -6.95
N ASP A 22 -7.47 7.70 -6.15
CA ASP A 22 -7.13 7.63 -4.72
C ASP A 22 -5.63 7.37 -4.54
N LEU A 23 -5.04 6.56 -5.42
CA LEU A 23 -3.60 6.26 -5.40
C LEU A 23 -2.76 7.44 -5.86
N GLU A 24 -3.23 8.23 -6.83
CA GLU A 24 -2.51 9.43 -7.28
C GLU A 24 -2.44 10.51 -6.18
N HIS A 25 -3.51 10.70 -5.41
CA HIS A 25 -3.49 11.64 -4.29
C HIS A 25 -2.47 11.21 -3.22
N ALA A 26 -2.48 9.93 -2.83
CA ALA A 26 -1.52 9.38 -1.87
C ALA A 26 -0.08 9.50 -2.41
N LYS A 27 0.15 9.22 -3.69
CA LYS A 27 1.46 9.38 -4.35
C LYS A 27 1.96 10.82 -4.29
N ALA A 28 1.13 11.81 -4.60
CA ALA A 28 1.52 13.21 -4.50
C ALA A 28 1.95 13.59 -3.07
N ALA A 29 1.21 13.14 -2.06
CA ALA A 29 1.56 13.35 -0.65
C ALA A 29 2.91 12.70 -0.29
N VAL A 30 3.15 11.46 -0.73
CA VAL A 30 4.45 10.78 -0.52
C VAL A 30 5.59 11.60 -1.09
N LEU A 31 5.47 12.05 -2.34
CA LEU A 31 6.56 12.75 -3.04
C LEU A 31 6.86 14.13 -2.43
N ASN A 32 5.83 14.85 -2.00
CA ASN A 32 5.99 16.17 -1.36
C ASN A 32 6.68 16.09 0.01
N ASN A 33 6.57 14.95 0.71
CA ASN A 33 7.21 14.72 2.01
C ASN A 33 8.69 14.32 1.91
N LEU A 34 9.23 14.09 0.72
CA LEU A 34 10.64 13.72 0.52
C LEU A 34 11.48 14.97 0.23
N THR A 35 12.54 15.17 1.00
CA THR A 35 13.45 16.33 0.88
C THR A 35 14.47 16.21 -0.25
N SER A 36 14.80 15.00 -0.67
CA SER A 36 15.76 14.75 -1.76
C SER A 36 15.06 14.52 -3.10
N LEU A 37 15.52 15.22 -4.13
CA LEU A 37 15.02 15.06 -5.51
C LEU A 37 15.29 13.66 -6.06
N ASP A 38 16.42 13.06 -5.71
CA ASP A 38 16.74 11.69 -6.13
C ASP A 38 15.83 10.67 -5.43
N ALA A 39 15.53 10.89 -4.14
CA ALA A 39 14.54 10.09 -3.43
C ALA A 39 13.14 10.24 -4.05
N GLN A 40 12.72 11.45 -4.41
CA GLN A 40 11.46 11.69 -5.10
C GLN A 40 11.39 10.96 -6.44
N ARG A 41 12.43 11.01 -7.26
CA ARG A 41 12.49 10.29 -8.55
C ARG A 41 12.38 8.79 -8.34
N GLY A 42 13.15 8.23 -7.40
CA GLY A 42 13.12 6.81 -7.07
C GLY A 42 11.74 6.35 -6.58
N TYR A 43 11.11 7.12 -5.69
CA TYR A 43 9.78 6.80 -5.17
C TYR A 43 8.69 6.95 -6.22
N ARG A 44 8.76 7.98 -7.07
CA ARG A 44 7.80 8.17 -8.18
C ARG A 44 7.83 6.96 -9.10
N HIS A 45 9.02 6.59 -9.58
CA HIS A 45 9.18 5.43 -10.44
C HIS A 45 8.72 4.12 -9.77
N ALA A 46 9.04 3.93 -8.49
CA ALA A 46 8.61 2.75 -7.75
C ALA A 46 7.08 2.67 -7.57
N ILE A 47 6.42 3.80 -7.32
CA ILE A 47 4.96 3.86 -7.17
C ILE A 47 4.28 3.65 -8.52
N ASP A 48 4.76 4.29 -9.58
CA ASP A 48 4.21 4.13 -10.93
C ASP A 48 4.26 2.67 -11.38
N GLU A 49 5.42 2.03 -11.23
CA GLU A 49 5.57 0.62 -11.59
C GLU A 49 4.67 -0.29 -10.74
N PHE A 50 4.51 0.02 -9.45
CA PHE A 50 3.58 -0.71 -8.60
C PHE A 50 2.13 -0.56 -9.06
N VAL A 51 1.70 0.66 -9.43
CA VAL A 51 0.34 0.94 -9.92
C VAL A 51 0.10 0.22 -11.24
N ASP A 52 1.04 0.29 -12.18
CA ASP A 52 0.95 -0.40 -13.47
C ASP A 52 0.82 -1.92 -13.27
N TRP A 53 1.69 -2.50 -12.44
CA TRP A 53 1.62 -3.92 -12.09
C TRP A 53 0.28 -4.26 -11.41
N TYR A 54 -0.15 -3.47 -10.42
CA TYR A 54 -1.39 -3.69 -9.68
C TYR A 54 -2.63 -3.61 -10.58
N CYS A 55 -2.63 -2.72 -11.57
CA CYS A 55 -3.70 -2.61 -12.57
C CYS A 55 -3.74 -3.79 -13.55
N SER A 56 -2.60 -4.45 -13.78
CA SER A 56 -2.53 -5.68 -14.59
C SER A 56 -3.05 -6.91 -13.83
N GLU A 57 -3.16 -6.84 -12.50
CA GLU A 57 -3.57 -7.95 -11.65
C GLU A 57 -5.09 -7.89 -11.34
N PRO A 58 -5.93 -8.73 -11.97
CA PRO A 58 -7.37 -8.65 -11.77
C PRO A 58 -7.75 -9.00 -10.31
N ARG A 59 -8.40 -8.04 -9.65
CA ARG A 59 -9.34 -8.24 -8.51
C ARG A 59 -8.77 -8.38 -7.10
N LEU A 60 -7.55 -7.93 -6.82
CA LEU A 60 -7.10 -7.82 -5.43
C LEU A 60 -7.28 -6.39 -4.92
N ALA A 61 -8.04 -6.20 -3.83
CA ALA A 61 -8.02 -4.93 -3.11
C ALA A 61 -6.65 -4.73 -2.45
N LEU A 62 -6.14 -3.49 -2.39
CA LEU A 62 -4.85 -3.21 -1.77
C LEU A 62 -4.80 -3.72 -0.32
N ASN A 63 -3.92 -4.69 -0.08
CA ASN A 63 -3.72 -5.31 1.22
C ASN A 63 -2.34 -5.98 1.29
N ARG A 64 -2.01 -6.58 2.43
CA ARG A 64 -0.75 -7.29 2.65
C ARG A 64 -0.43 -8.35 1.58
N ILE A 65 -1.44 -9.11 1.12
CA ILE A 65 -1.26 -10.20 0.14
C ILE A 65 -0.83 -9.65 -1.21
N VAL A 66 -1.41 -8.52 -1.64
CA VAL A 66 -1.00 -7.84 -2.88
C VAL A 66 0.47 -7.46 -2.84
N VAL A 67 0.92 -6.87 -1.74
CA VAL A 67 2.31 -6.41 -1.60
C VAL A 67 3.29 -7.60 -1.52
N LEU A 68 2.88 -8.73 -0.93
CA LEU A 68 3.68 -9.97 -0.97
C LEU A 68 3.81 -10.55 -2.38
N ARG A 69 2.73 -10.50 -3.18
CA ARG A 69 2.79 -10.87 -4.60
C ARG A 69 3.70 -9.94 -5.38
N TYR A 70 3.59 -8.63 -5.15
CA TYR A 70 4.48 -7.65 -5.77
C TYR A 70 5.95 -7.90 -5.42
N ARG A 71 6.27 -8.24 -4.16
CA ARG A 71 7.64 -8.66 -3.79
C ARG A 71 8.11 -9.83 -4.63
N SER A 72 7.28 -10.87 -4.76
CA SER A 72 7.64 -12.06 -5.55
C SER A 72 7.87 -11.71 -7.02
N HIS A 73 7.07 -10.80 -7.58
CA HIS A 73 7.27 -10.24 -8.91
C HIS A 73 8.62 -9.51 -9.02
N LEU A 74 8.95 -8.64 -8.06
CA LEU A 74 10.24 -7.93 -8.04
C LEU A 74 11.44 -8.88 -7.93
N GLU A 75 11.35 -9.92 -7.09
CA GLU A 75 12.37 -10.96 -6.94
C GLU A 75 12.56 -11.75 -8.25
N SER A 76 11.47 -12.05 -8.96
CA SER A 76 11.51 -12.77 -10.25
C SER A 76 12.21 -11.97 -11.35
N ARG A 77 12.27 -10.65 -11.21
CA ARG A 77 12.98 -9.74 -12.13
C ARG A 77 14.48 -9.63 -11.87
N GLN A 78 15.03 -10.39 -10.92
CA GLN A 78 16.45 -10.43 -10.58
C GLN A 78 17.05 -9.05 -10.25
N LEU A 79 16.25 -8.18 -9.61
CA LEU A 79 16.70 -6.88 -9.16
C LEU A 79 17.66 -7.01 -7.96
N ALA A 80 18.57 -6.04 -7.81
CA ALA A 80 19.41 -5.96 -6.63
C ALA A 80 18.54 -5.86 -5.35
N PRO A 81 18.94 -6.50 -4.22
CA PRO A 81 18.17 -6.47 -2.98
C PRO A 81 17.83 -5.06 -2.48
N GLY A 82 18.77 -4.12 -2.62
CA GLY A 82 18.55 -2.70 -2.29
C GLY A 82 17.42 -2.05 -3.11
N THR A 83 17.32 -2.39 -4.40
CA THR A 83 16.27 -1.90 -5.29
C THR A 83 14.91 -2.45 -4.91
N VAL A 84 14.81 -3.75 -4.60
CA VAL A 84 13.57 -4.38 -4.12
C VAL A 84 13.12 -3.73 -2.81
N ASN A 85 14.05 -3.51 -1.88
CA ASN A 85 13.77 -2.87 -0.60
C ASN A 85 13.32 -1.41 -0.73
N LEU A 86 13.90 -0.65 -1.66
CA LEU A 86 13.47 0.71 -1.99
C LEU A 86 12.05 0.73 -2.54
N ARG A 87 11.74 -0.16 -3.51
CA ARG A 87 10.41 -0.25 -4.11
C ARG A 87 9.34 -0.66 -3.10
N LEU A 88 9.62 -1.67 -2.27
CA LEU A 88 8.73 -2.04 -1.17
C LEU A 88 8.59 -0.92 -0.13
N GLY A 89 9.66 -0.17 0.14
CA GLY A 89 9.63 1.01 1.00
C GLY A 89 8.64 2.07 0.50
N ALA A 90 8.68 2.37 -0.80
CA ALA A 90 7.76 3.31 -1.44
C ALA A 90 6.30 2.84 -1.33
N VAL A 91 6.02 1.55 -1.57
CA VAL A 91 4.66 0.98 -1.42
C VAL A 91 4.17 1.03 0.03
N ARG A 92 5.04 0.76 1.01
CA ARG A 92 4.69 0.89 2.43
C ARG A 92 4.34 2.33 2.79
N ARG A 93 5.10 3.31 2.28
CA ARG A 93 4.83 4.73 2.53
C ARG A 93 3.53 5.18 1.87
N LEU A 94 3.27 4.74 0.64
CA LEU A 94 2.02 4.98 -0.07
C LEU A 94 0.80 4.48 0.71
N ALA A 95 0.87 3.26 1.27
CA ALA A 95 -0.22 2.70 2.07
C ALA A 95 -0.49 3.48 3.37
N TYR A 96 0.54 4.12 3.94
CA TYR A 96 0.39 4.99 5.11
C TYR A 96 -0.31 6.29 4.77
N GLU A 97 0.17 6.99 3.74
CA GLU A 97 -0.47 8.24 3.30
C GLU A 97 -1.93 7.98 2.88
N ALA A 98 -2.20 6.86 2.18
CA ALA A 98 -3.56 6.47 1.85
C ALA A 98 -4.44 6.23 3.08
N ALA A 99 -3.87 5.78 4.20
CA ALA A 99 -4.61 5.62 5.45
C ALA A 99 -4.88 6.95 6.16
N ASP A 100 -3.89 7.85 6.15
CA ASP A 100 -4.04 9.20 6.71
C ASP A 100 -5.08 10.03 5.94
N CYS A 101 -5.21 9.79 4.63
CA CYS A 101 -6.27 10.36 3.80
C CYS A 101 -7.63 9.62 3.89
N GLY A 102 -7.75 8.56 4.69
CA GLY A 102 -8.99 7.80 4.87
C GLY A 102 -9.37 6.85 3.71
N LEU A 103 -8.48 6.66 2.73
CA LEU A 103 -8.68 5.81 1.56
C LEU A 103 -8.43 4.33 1.87
N LEU A 104 -7.55 4.06 2.84
CA LEU A 104 -7.21 2.73 3.34
C LEU A 104 -7.45 2.64 4.84
N SER A 105 -8.00 1.53 5.33
CA SER A 105 -8.12 1.36 6.79
C SER A 105 -6.74 1.22 7.45
N ALA A 106 -6.56 1.78 8.64
CA ALA A 106 -5.32 1.67 9.41
C ALA A 106 -4.85 0.22 9.62
N ASP A 107 -5.78 -0.74 9.79
CA ASP A 107 -5.47 -2.17 9.92
C ASP A 107 -4.81 -2.75 8.66
N LEU A 108 -5.30 -2.37 7.47
CA LEU A 108 -4.74 -2.79 6.18
C LEU A 108 -3.36 -2.15 5.95
N ALA A 109 -3.21 -0.85 6.24
CA ALA A 109 -1.94 -0.15 6.15
C ALA A 109 -0.89 -0.76 7.09
N ALA A 110 -1.25 -1.06 8.33
CA ALA A 110 -0.39 -1.76 9.28
C ALA A 110 -0.01 -3.16 8.79
N GLY A 111 -0.94 -3.87 8.13
CA GLY A 111 -0.68 -5.14 7.46
C GLY A 111 0.39 -5.07 6.38
N ILE A 112 0.32 -4.02 5.54
CA ILE A 112 1.27 -3.72 4.47
C ILE A 112 2.64 -3.30 5.02
N ARG A 113 2.68 -2.44 6.05
CA ARG A 113 3.93 -2.05 6.73
C ARG A 113 4.73 -3.26 7.22
N ARG A 114 4.05 -4.29 7.72
CA ARG A 114 4.68 -5.51 8.23
C ARG A 114 5.24 -6.42 7.13
N VAL A 115 5.17 -6.05 5.85
CA VAL A 115 5.82 -6.78 4.75
C VAL A 115 7.32 -6.47 4.80
N LYS A 116 8.11 -7.49 5.12
CA LYS A 116 9.57 -7.41 5.18
C LYS A 116 10.17 -7.24 3.79
N GLY A 117 11.32 -6.59 3.77
CA GLY A 117 12.20 -6.57 2.61
C GLY A 117 12.78 -7.94 2.27
N VAL A 118 13.64 -7.94 1.26
CA VAL A 118 14.53 -9.05 0.89
C VAL A 118 15.87 -8.91 1.56
#